data_AF-A0A1G3KYC2-F1
#
_entry.id   AF-A0A1G3KYC2-F1
#
_cell.length_a   1.000
_cell.length_b   1.000
_cell.length_c   1.000
_cell.angle_alpha   90.00
_cell.angle_beta   90.00
_cell.angle_gamma   90.00
#
_symmetry.space_group_name_H-M   'P 1'
#
loop_
_entity.id
_entity.type
_entity.pdbx_description
1 polymer ?
#
loop_
_entity_poly.entity_id
_entity_poly.type
_entity_poly.pdbx_seq_one_letter_code
_entity_poly.pdbx_strand_id
1 'polypeptide(L)'
;MGLGITDTVSSIALAMVPPGNVVRSIVEIRRAFWTELGVASARAYFDVPVLTWLAEPLDGATLAGLASRCAIPFELTGLERQGDDVFLRFPAEHAACISELTAKMPIAETSSEYRPGPFEAGLGCFCASLSGLMTSNLPLIDRIAVPPIHAKTYFLALLELRWVPGLSFSSSWATLSSARSGRNIH
;
A
#
# COMPACT_ATOMS: atom_id res chain seq x y z
N MET A 1 34.67 11.99 8.30
CA MET A 1 33.43 11.93 7.50
C MET A 1 33.37 10.54 6.87
N GLY A 2 32.73 9.58 7.54
CA GLY A 2 32.51 8.26 6.96
C GLY A 2 31.41 8.35 5.91
N LEU A 3 31.63 7.71 4.76
CA LEU A 3 30.61 7.50 3.74
C LEU A 3 29.49 6.67 4.38
N GLY A 4 28.46 7.34 4.90
CA GLY A 4 27.31 6.71 5.52
C GLY A 4 26.54 5.96 4.46
N ILE A 5 26.72 4.64 4.39
CA ILE A 5 25.79 3.76 3.69
C ILE A 5 24.50 3.87 4.51
N THR A 6 23.51 4.61 4.01
CA THR A 6 22.19 4.59 4.64
C THR A 6 21.68 3.16 4.58
N ASP A 7 21.48 2.55 5.74
CA ASP A 7 20.97 1.19 5.86
C ASP A 7 19.64 1.06 5.11
N THR A 8 19.63 0.20 4.11
CA THR A 8 18.42 -0.12 3.36
C THR A 8 17.61 -1.14 4.16
N VAL A 9 16.32 -0.87 4.32
CA VAL A 9 15.36 -1.76 4.98
C VAL A 9 14.64 -2.59 3.93
N SER A 10 14.45 -3.88 4.19
CA SER A 10 13.58 -4.75 3.39
C SER A 10 12.28 -5.06 4.14
N SER A 11 11.16 -4.96 3.42
CA SER A 11 9.81 -5.19 3.92
C SER A 11 9.05 -6.06 2.92
N ILE A 12 8.28 -7.04 3.41
CA ILE A 12 7.40 -7.86 2.56
C ILE A 12 5.96 -7.40 2.76
N ALA A 13 5.28 -7.03 1.68
CA ALA A 13 3.86 -6.72 1.69
C ALA A 13 3.04 -7.86 1.09
N LEU A 14 1.92 -8.20 1.73
CA LEU A 14 0.78 -8.77 1.03
C LEU A 14 -0.05 -7.60 0.47
N ALA A 15 -0.16 -7.52 -0.86
CA ALA A 15 -0.83 -6.41 -1.54
C ALA A 15 -1.93 -6.87 -2.49
N MET A 16 -2.92 -6.00 -2.73
CA MET A 16 -3.90 -6.18 -3.80
C MET A 16 -3.41 -5.47 -5.06
N VAL A 17 -3.03 -6.21 -6.09
CA VAL A 17 -2.54 -5.67 -7.36
C VAL A 17 -3.70 -5.64 -8.37
N PRO A 18 -4.29 -4.47 -8.67
CA PRO A 18 -5.38 -4.37 -9.61
C PRO A 18 -4.87 -4.37 -11.07
N PRO A 19 -5.77 -4.38 -12.06
CA PRO A 19 -5.38 -4.28 -13.47
C PRO A 19 -4.72 -2.94 -13.79
N GLY A 20 -3.90 -2.89 -14.84
CA GLY A 20 -3.05 -1.72 -15.14
C GLY A 20 -3.80 -0.40 -15.36
N ASN A 21 -5.04 -0.42 -15.84
CA ASN A 21 -5.86 0.79 -15.94
C ASN A 21 -6.23 1.36 -14.57
N VAL A 22 -6.46 0.51 -13.58
CA VAL A 22 -6.74 0.91 -12.19
C VAL A 22 -5.48 1.42 -11.50
N VAL A 23 -4.34 0.73 -11.70
CA VAL A 23 -3.04 1.21 -11.22
C VAL A 23 -2.75 2.61 -11.76
N ARG A 24 -3.02 2.85 -13.05
CA ARG A 24 -2.86 4.18 -13.65
C ARG A 24 -3.68 5.25 -12.94
N SER A 25 -4.94 4.98 -12.61
CA SER A 25 -5.79 5.93 -11.87
C SER A 25 -5.23 6.26 -10.48
N ILE A 26 -4.68 5.25 -9.77
CA ILE A 26 -4.01 5.47 -8.48
C ILE A 26 -2.76 6.34 -8.65
N VAL A 27 -1.94 6.05 -9.66
CA VAL A 27 -0.73 6.83 -9.97
C VAL A 27 -1.08 8.29 -10.28
N GLU A 28 -2.15 8.55 -11.00
CA GLU A 28 -2.60 9.92 -11.34
C GLU A 28 -2.97 10.72 -10.08
N ILE A 29 -3.66 10.09 -9.13
CA ILE A 29 -4.00 10.71 -7.85
C ILE A 29 -2.73 11.01 -7.04
N ARG A 30 -1.82 10.03 -6.92
CA ARG A 30 -0.53 10.22 -6.23
C ARG A 30 0.31 11.30 -6.89
N ARG A 31 0.28 11.39 -8.23
CA ARG A 31 1.00 12.41 -8.99
C ARG A 31 0.53 13.81 -8.61
N ALA A 32 -0.77 14.03 -8.34
CA ALA A 32 -1.28 15.32 -7.90
C ALA A 32 -0.62 15.79 -6.59
N PHE A 33 -0.45 14.90 -5.61
CA PHE A 33 0.29 15.22 -4.37
C PHE A 33 1.74 15.65 -4.65
N TRP A 34 2.42 15.02 -5.61
CA TRP A 34 3.77 15.42 -5.98
C TRP A 34 3.79 16.77 -6.71
N THR A 35 2.97 16.93 -7.75
CA THR A 35 3.05 18.09 -8.64
C THR A 35 2.46 19.35 -8.05
N GLU A 36 1.40 19.23 -7.25
CA GLU A 36 0.69 20.37 -6.67
C GLU A 36 1.21 20.72 -5.28
N LEU A 37 1.68 19.74 -4.51
CA LEU A 37 2.10 19.93 -3.12
C LEU A 37 3.60 19.73 -2.87
N GLY A 38 4.35 19.29 -3.89
CA GLY A 38 5.79 19.05 -3.75
C GLY A 38 6.14 17.90 -2.80
N VAL A 39 5.17 17.01 -2.52
CA VAL A 39 5.34 15.96 -1.50
C VAL A 39 6.08 14.76 -2.06
N ALA A 40 7.38 14.65 -1.76
CA ALA A 40 8.27 13.63 -2.33
C ALA A 40 7.85 12.18 -2.00
N SER A 41 7.26 11.97 -0.82
CA SER A 41 6.74 10.66 -0.40
C SER A 41 5.69 10.10 -1.36
N ALA A 42 5.02 10.95 -2.15
CA ALA A 42 4.02 10.52 -3.12
C ALA A 42 4.56 9.71 -4.30
N ARG A 43 5.89 9.67 -4.48
CA ARG A 43 6.56 8.86 -5.51
C ARG A 43 7.42 7.74 -4.93
N ALA A 44 7.53 7.68 -3.61
CA ALA A 44 8.56 6.89 -2.94
C ALA A 44 8.33 5.40 -3.11
N TYR A 45 7.08 4.94 -2.99
CA TYR A 45 6.73 3.51 -2.87
C TYR A 45 5.80 3.03 -4.00
N PHE A 46 5.40 1.76 -3.97
CA PHE A 46 4.55 1.14 -4.99
C PHE A 46 3.09 1.66 -4.98
N ASP A 47 2.41 1.52 -6.12
CA ASP A 47 1.09 2.10 -6.43
C ASP A 47 -0.10 1.15 -6.14
N VAL A 48 0.02 0.32 -5.11
CA VAL A 48 -0.99 -0.70 -4.80
C VAL A 48 -1.35 -0.72 -3.31
N PRO A 49 -2.62 -1.02 -2.97
CA PRO A 49 -3.03 -1.20 -1.58
C PRO A 49 -2.27 -2.31 -0.86
N VAL A 50 -1.77 -2.02 0.34
CA VAL A 50 -1.15 -3.01 1.23
C VAL A 50 -2.19 -3.53 2.20
N LEU A 51 -2.33 -4.86 2.26
CA LEU A 51 -3.19 -5.53 3.24
C LEU A 51 -2.45 -5.73 4.56
N THR A 52 -1.20 -6.20 4.50
CA THR A 52 -0.35 -6.36 5.69
C THR A 52 1.13 -6.39 5.33
N TRP A 53 1.99 -6.03 6.28
CA TRP A 53 3.43 -6.23 6.24
C TRP A 53 3.80 -7.53 6.96
N LEU A 54 4.60 -8.36 6.32
CA LEU A 54 4.91 -9.72 6.75
C LEU A 54 6.33 -9.83 7.30
N ALA A 55 6.49 -10.56 8.40
CA ALA A 55 7.78 -10.88 9.02
C ALA A 55 8.59 -11.86 8.18
N GLU A 56 7.93 -12.66 7.34
CA GLU A 56 8.51 -13.64 6.44
C GLU A 56 7.65 -13.81 5.16
N PRO A 57 8.24 -14.23 4.03
CA PRO A 57 7.48 -14.50 2.81
C PRO A 57 6.54 -15.71 2.99
N LEU A 58 5.33 -15.62 2.43
CA LEU A 58 4.44 -16.78 2.37
C LEU A 58 4.84 -17.71 1.23
N ASP A 59 4.68 -19.02 1.44
CA ASP A 59 4.79 -19.98 0.36
C ASP A 59 3.65 -19.83 -0.67
N GLY A 60 3.85 -20.40 -1.86
CA GLY A 60 2.88 -20.29 -2.95
C GLY A 60 1.53 -20.95 -2.64
N ALA A 61 1.52 -22.03 -1.85
CA ALA A 61 0.30 -22.75 -1.49
C ALA A 61 -0.57 -21.93 -0.53
N THR A 62 0.05 -21.29 0.46
CA THR A 62 -0.59 -20.38 1.40
C THR A 62 -1.17 -19.18 0.67
N LEU A 63 -0.39 -18.54 -0.21
CA LEU A 63 -0.87 -17.42 -1.01
C LEU A 63 -2.05 -17.80 -1.92
N ALA A 64 -1.98 -18.94 -2.60
CA ALA A 64 -3.06 -19.44 -3.44
C ALA A 64 -4.33 -19.72 -2.61
N GLY A 65 -4.19 -20.34 -1.43
CA GLY A 65 -5.28 -20.58 -0.51
C GLY A 65 -5.91 -19.29 0.04
N LEU A 66 -5.10 -18.25 0.27
CA LEU A 66 -5.61 -16.92 0.64
C LEU A 66 -6.39 -16.30 -0.51
N ALA A 67 -5.84 -16.32 -1.72
CA ALA A 67 -6.50 -15.75 -2.90
C ALA A 67 -7.83 -16.45 -3.20
N SER A 68 -7.92 -17.77 -3.05
CA SER A 68 -9.18 -18.50 -3.27
C SER A 68 -10.26 -18.20 -2.21
N ARG A 69 -9.86 -17.81 -1.00
CA ARG A 69 -10.78 -17.47 0.10
C ARG A 69 -11.06 -15.97 0.21
N CYS A 70 -10.30 -15.13 -0.49
CA CYS A 70 -10.43 -13.69 -0.40
C CYS A 70 -11.72 -13.25 -1.09
N ALA A 71 -12.74 -12.96 -0.29
CA ALA A 71 -14.03 -12.46 -0.76
C ALA A 71 -14.06 -10.92 -0.92
N ILE A 72 -12.96 -10.24 -0.58
CA ILE A 72 -12.87 -8.78 -0.57
C ILE A 72 -12.82 -8.28 -2.02
N PRO A 73 -13.78 -7.46 -2.48
CA PRO A 73 -13.68 -6.85 -3.79
C PRO A 73 -12.61 -5.77 -3.80
N PHE A 74 -12.02 -5.50 -4.98
CA PHE A 74 -11.11 -4.37 -5.10
C PHE A 74 -11.93 -3.09 -5.23
N GLU A 75 -11.88 -2.25 -4.20
CA GLU A 75 -12.59 -0.98 -4.13
C GLU A 75 -11.82 0.03 -3.28
N LEU A 76 -11.73 1.27 -3.75
CA LEU A 76 -11.19 2.41 -3.01
C LEU A 76 -12.17 3.59 -3.16
N THR A 77 -12.60 4.21 -2.07
CA THR A 77 -13.76 5.13 -2.07
C THR A 77 -13.40 6.60 -2.01
N GLY A 78 -12.23 6.95 -1.46
CA GLY A 78 -11.82 8.34 -1.32
C GLY A 78 -10.49 8.51 -0.61
N LEU A 79 -10.05 9.77 -0.53
CA LEU A 79 -8.86 10.13 0.23
C LEU A 79 -9.22 10.39 1.68
N GLU A 80 -8.42 9.86 2.58
CA GLU A 80 -8.56 10.12 4.00
C GLU A 80 -7.19 10.31 4.64
N ARG A 81 -7.13 11.18 5.64
CA ARG A 81 -5.93 11.42 6.43
C ARG A 81 -5.92 10.56 7.69
N GLN A 82 -4.82 9.86 7.93
CA GLN A 82 -4.52 9.14 9.16
C GLN A 82 -3.20 9.69 9.72
N GLY A 83 -3.28 10.50 10.78
CA GLY A 83 -2.09 11.20 11.29
C GLY A 83 -1.53 12.15 10.23
N ASP A 84 -0.27 11.96 9.82
CA ASP A 84 0.35 12.73 8.74
C ASP A 84 0.22 12.09 7.35
N ASP A 85 -0.28 10.87 7.28
CA ASP A 85 -0.36 10.11 6.04
C ASP A 85 -1.74 10.23 5.39
N VAL A 86 -1.76 10.17 4.06
CA VAL A 86 -2.97 10.19 3.25
C VAL A 86 -3.08 8.89 2.49
N PHE A 87 -4.26 8.30 2.53
CA PHE A 87 -4.57 7.04 1.89
C PHE A 87 -5.78 7.18 0.96
N LEU A 88 -5.73 6.49 -0.18
CA LEU A 88 -6.94 6.05 -0.87
C LEU A 88 -7.50 4.88 -0.10
N ARG A 89 -8.58 5.07 0.62
CA ARG A 89 -9.09 4.13 1.61
C ARG A 89 -9.88 2.99 1.01
N PHE A 90 -9.78 1.83 1.64
CA PHE A 90 -10.82 0.81 1.51
C PHE A 90 -12.13 1.29 2.16
N PRO A 91 -13.30 0.87 1.65
CA PRO A 91 -14.56 0.99 2.38
C PRO A 91 -14.47 0.41 3.79
N ALA A 92 -15.17 1.03 4.75
CA ALA A 92 -15.14 0.61 6.15
C ALA A 92 -15.63 -0.84 6.33
N GLU A 93 -16.58 -1.28 5.52
CA GLU A 93 -17.09 -2.65 5.46
C GLU A 93 -16.02 -3.67 5.08
N HIS A 94 -14.97 -3.27 4.35
CA HIS A 94 -13.87 -4.17 3.98
C HIS A 94 -12.83 -4.30 5.08
N ALA A 95 -12.73 -3.32 5.99
CA ALA A 95 -11.71 -3.30 7.05
C ALA A 95 -11.79 -4.54 7.96
N ALA A 96 -13.01 -4.98 8.29
CA ALA A 96 -13.23 -6.20 9.09
C ALA A 96 -12.69 -7.45 8.36
N CYS A 97 -13.02 -7.60 7.07
CA CYS A 97 -12.55 -8.74 6.27
C CYS A 97 -11.03 -8.72 6.08
N ILE A 98 -10.41 -7.54 5.91
CA ILE A 98 -8.95 -7.39 5.83
C ILE A 98 -8.31 -7.81 7.15
N SER A 99 -8.86 -7.35 8.27
CA SER A 99 -8.40 -7.73 9.61
C SER A 99 -8.46 -9.25 9.81
N GLU A 100 -9.59 -9.89 9.48
CA GLU A 100 -9.75 -11.35 9.56
C GLU A 100 -8.78 -12.11 8.65
N LEU A 101 -8.59 -11.65 7.41
CA LEU A 101 -7.66 -12.25 6.45
C LEU A 101 -6.21 -12.21 6.97
N THR A 102 -5.85 -11.10 7.61
CA THR A 102 -4.47 -10.83 8.06
C THR A 102 -4.18 -11.35 9.47
N ALA A 103 -5.19 -11.65 10.28
CA ALA A 103 -5.05 -12.05 11.69
C ALA A 103 -4.17 -13.29 11.94
N LYS A 104 -4.05 -14.18 10.95
CA LYS A 104 -3.23 -15.41 11.04
C LYS A 104 -1.90 -15.31 10.30
N MET A 105 -1.57 -14.14 9.75
CA MET A 105 -0.34 -13.94 9.01
C MET A 105 0.82 -13.65 9.96
N PRO A 106 2.07 -14.00 9.59
CA PRO A 106 3.24 -13.59 10.34
C PRO A 106 3.44 -12.09 10.16
N ILE A 107 2.88 -11.27 11.04
CA ILE A 107 2.97 -9.80 10.96
C ILE A 107 4.39 -9.34 11.28
N ALA A 108 4.92 -8.43 10.49
CA ALA A 108 6.24 -7.84 10.71
C ALA A 108 6.30 -7.03 12.01
N GLU A 109 7.37 -7.19 12.77
CA GLU A 109 7.76 -6.35 13.90
C GLU A 109 9.13 -5.70 13.61
N THR A 110 9.51 -4.67 14.37
CA THR A 110 10.81 -3.99 14.20
C THR A 110 12.01 -4.93 14.35
N SER A 111 11.84 -6.01 15.12
CA SER A 111 12.80 -7.08 15.38
C SER A 111 12.78 -8.21 14.34
N SER A 112 11.77 -8.27 13.46
CA SER A 112 11.66 -9.28 12.41
C SER A 112 12.76 -9.13 11.36
N GLU A 113 13.06 -10.22 10.65
CA GLU A 113 13.98 -10.22 9.50
C GLU A 113 13.51 -9.22 8.43
N TYR A 114 12.24 -9.31 8.04
CA TYR A 114 11.58 -8.29 7.23
C TYR A 114 10.81 -7.35 8.15
N ARG A 115 11.18 -6.07 8.08
CA ARG A 115 10.59 -5.03 8.95
C ARG A 115 9.26 -4.54 8.39
N PRO A 116 8.40 -3.93 9.24
CA PRO A 116 7.23 -3.18 8.77
C PRO A 116 7.63 -2.18 7.70
N GLY A 117 6.73 -1.95 6.75
CA GLY A 117 6.95 -0.94 5.72
C GLY A 117 6.80 0.49 6.27
N PRO A 118 7.01 1.48 5.40
CA PRO A 118 7.12 2.89 5.80
C PRO A 118 5.77 3.57 6.13
N PHE A 119 4.66 2.85 6.01
CA PHE A 119 3.31 3.35 6.25
C PHE A 119 2.39 2.23 6.77
N GLU A 120 1.27 2.62 7.36
CA GLU A 120 0.29 1.69 7.92
C GLU A 120 -0.40 0.85 6.83
N ALA A 121 -0.46 -0.47 7.06
CA ALA A 121 -1.13 -1.42 6.17
C ALA A 121 -2.62 -1.56 6.52
N GLY A 122 -3.40 -2.15 5.61
CA GLY A 122 -4.81 -2.48 5.82
C GLY A 122 -5.76 -1.29 5.64
N LEU A 123 -5.23 -0.07 5.47
CA LEU A 123 -6.03 1.14 5.29
C LEU A 123 -6.42 1.39 3.83
N GLY A 124 -5.61 0.92 2.88
CA GLY A 124 -5.79 1.18 1.46
C GLY A 124 -4.47 1.41 0.73
N CYS A 125 -4.49 2.24 -0.31
CA CYS A 125 -3.28 2.64 -1.02
C CYS A 125 -2.70 3.90 -0.38
N PHE A 126 -1.48 3.80 0.13
CA PHE A 126 -0.73 4.97 0.58
C PHE A 126 -0.54 5.96 -0.58
N CYS A 127 -0.86 7.22 -0.34
CA CYS A 127 -0.73 8.28 -1.33
C CYS A 127 0.45 9.17 -1.06
N ALA A 128 0.55 9.71 0.14
CA ALA A 128 1.56 10.70 0.52
C ALA A 128 1.64 10.84 2.03
N SER A 129 2.80 11.25 2.53
CA SER A 129 2.98 11.74 3.91
C SER A 129 3.14 13.25 3.87
N LEU A 130 2.27 13.95 4.61
CA LEU A 130 2.20 15.41 4.72
C LEU A 130 3.03 15.97 5.89
N SER A 131 3.84 15.12 6.53
CA SER A 131 4.72 15.51 7.64
C SER A 131 5.59 16.71 7.22
N GLY A 132 5.50 17.82 7.97
CA GLY A 132 6.27 19.03 7.70
C GLY A 132 5.60 20.06 6.77
N LEU A 133 4.39 19.80 6.25
CA LEU A 133 3.57 20.83 5.63
C LEU A 133 2.88 21.70 6.69
N MET A 134 2.90 23.03 6.49
CA MET A 134 2.22 24.00 7.35
C MET A 134 0.70 23.76 7.38
N THR A 135 0.08 23.92 8.56
CA THR A 135 -1.36 23.72 8.82
C THR A 135 -2.30 24.55 7.93
N SER A 136 -1.81 25.57 7.23
CA SER A 136 -2.58 26.34 6.25
C SER A 136 -2.91 25.58 4.96
N ASN A 137 -2.23 24.45 4.69
CA ASN A 137 -2.46 23.62 3.50
C ASN A 137 -3.48 22.49 3.73
N LEU A 138 -4.22 22.51 4.83
CA LEU A 138 -5.01 21.37 5.30
C LEU A 138 -6.34 21.04 4.58
N PRO A 139 -7.08 21.95 3.94
CA PRO A 139 -8.30 21.57 3.20
C PRO A 139 -8.00 21.06 1.77
N LEU A 140 -6.78 20.60 1.49
CA LEU A 140 -6.34 20.19 0.14
C LEU A 140 -6.74 18.77 -0.23
N ILE A 141 -6.88 17.87 0.75
CA ILE A 141 -7.43 16.53 0.52
C ILE A 141 -8.84 16.66 -0.07
N ASP A 142 -9.62 17.64 0.41
CA ASP A 142 -10.97 17.95 -0.07
C ASP A 142 -10.99 18.57 -1.48
N ARG A 143 -9.83 19.01 -2.01
CA ARG A 143 -9.72 19.56 -3.37
C ARG A 143 -9.44 18.49 -4.43
N ILE A 144 -8.84 17.38 -4.04
CA ILE A 144 -8.56 16.27 -4.96
C ILE A 144 -9.83 15.41 -5.01
N ALA A 145 -10.69 15.70 -6.01
CA ALA A 145 -11.86 14.87 -6.25
C ALA A 145 -11.41 13.48 -6.70
N VAL A 146 -11.65 12.48 -5.84
CA VAL A 146 -11.37 11.08 -6.14
C VAL A 146 -12.69 10.35 -6.39
N PRO A 147 -12.96 9.92 -7.64
CA PRO A 147 -14.06 9.03 -7.89
C PRO A 147 -13.76 7.64 -7.28
N PRO A 148 -14.77 6.91 -6.82
CA PRO A 148 -14.58 5.52 -6.40
C PRO A 148 -13.91 4.67 -7.48
N ILE A 149 -12.89 3.92 -7.08
CA ILE A 149 -12.09 3.07 -7.95
C ILE A 149 -12.45 1.62 -7.66
N HIS A 150 -12.91 0.90 -8.68
CA HIS A 150 -13.28 -0.51 -8.53
C HIS A 150 -12.57 -1.39 -9.57
N ALA A 151 -12.28 -2.63 -9.20
CA ALA A 151 -11.81 -3.64 -10.14
C ALA A 151 -12.54 -4.98 -9.93
N LYS A 152 -12.99 -5.60 -11.03
CA LYS A 152 -13.64 -6.92 -10.99
C LYS A 152 -12.69 -8.04 -10.59
N THR A 153 -11.41 -7.87 -10.90
CA THR A 153 -10.36 -8.87 -10.68
C THR A 153 -9.10 -8.17 -10.21
N TYR A 154 -8.32 -8.84 -9.38
CA TYR A 154 -7.01 -8.37 -8.92
C TYR A 154 -6.14 -9.58 -8.55
N PHE A 155 -4.85 -9.38 -8.36
CA PHE A 155 -3.98 -10.40 -7.78
C PHE A 155 -3.76 -10.09 -6.30
N LEU A 156 -3.74 -11.13 -5.46
CA LEU A 156 -2.98 -11.02 -4.21
C LEU A 156 -1.52 -11.33 -4.54
N ALA A 157 -0.63 -10.42 -4.17
CA ALA A 157 0.79 -10.55 -4.46
C ALA A 157 1.63 -10.34 -3.21
N LEU A 158 2.73 -11.08 -3.12
CA LEU A 158 3.83 -10.75 -2.24
C LEU A 158 4.77 -9.79 -2.95
N LEU A 159 4.96 -8.62 -2.37
CA LEU A 159 5.87 -7.60 -2.87
C LEU A 159 7.01 -7.40 -1.88
N GLU A 160 8.26 -7.46 -2.35
CA GLU A 160 9.41 -6.98 -1.58
C GLU A 160 9.57 -5.49 -1.85
N LEU A 161 9.66 -4.70 -0.79
CA LEU A 161 10.01 -3.28 -0.82
C LEU A 161 11.34 -3.09 -0.12
N ARG A 162 12.33 -2.57 -0.86
CA ARG A 162 13.59 -2.10 -0.31
C ARG A 162 13.55 -0.59 -0.26
N TRP A 163 13.74 0.01 0.91
CA TRP A 163 13.60 1.45 1.10
C TRP A 163 14.61 1.99 2.11
N VAL A 164 14.91 3.27 2.01
CA VAL A 164 15.81 3.97 2.92
C VAL A 164 15.00 4.79 3.90
N PRO A 165 15.13 4.56 5.23
CA PRO A 165 14.46 5.39 6.23
C PRO A 165 14.86 6.86 6.16
N GLY A 166 13.91 7.74 6.50
CA GLY A 166 14.10 9.18 6.53
C GLY A 166 13.69 9.89 5.23
N LEU A 167 14.19 11.10 5.04
CA LEU A 167 13.67 12.05 4.04
C LEU A 167 14.18 11.79 2.61
N SER A 168 15.01 10.77 2.40
CA SER A 168 15.56 10.46 1.08
C SER A 168 14.53 9.81 0.15
N PHE A 169 13.51 9.16 0.72
CA PHE A 169 12.40 8.49 0.02
C PHE A 169 12.86 7.52 -1.09
N SER A 170 14.10 7.03 -1.03
CA SER A 170 14.63 6.07 -1.98
C SER A 170 13.98 4.71 -1.74
N SER A 171 13.40 4.14 -2.79
CA SER A 171 12.91 2.76 -2.74
C SER A 171 13.00 2.03 -4.08
N SER A 172 12.94 0.71 -4.01
CA SER A 172 12.73 -0.20 -5.13
C SER A 172 11.84 -1.33 -4.67
N TRP A 173 11.06 -1.92 -5.57
CA TRP A 173 10.18 -3.03 -5.22
C TRP A 173 10.11 -4.07 -6.34
N ALA A 174 9.79 -5.30 -5.96
CA ALA A 174 9.65 -6.42 -6.87
C ALA A 174 8.52 -7.35 -6.42
N THR A 175 7.83 -7.96 -7.39
CA THR A 175 6.87 -9.04 -7.11
C THR A 175 7.61 -10.35 -6.90
N LEU A 176 7.42 -10.97 -5.73
CA LEU A 176 8.00 -12.27 -5.41
C LEU A 176 7.11 -13.41 -5.88
N SER A 177 5.81 -13.29 -5.63
CA SER A 177 4.80 -14.27 -6.02
C SER A 177 3.43 -13.61 -6.11
N SER A 178 2.52 -14.23 -6.86
CA SER A 178 1.15 -13.74 -6.98
C SER A 178 0.17 -14.88 -7.22
N ALA A 179 -1.07 -14.68 -6.76
CA ALA A 179 -2.20 -15.57 -7.00
C ALA A 179 -3.41 -14.73 -7.37
N ARG A 180 -4.16 -15.18 -8.39
CA ARG A 180 -5.34 -14.46 -8.86
C ARG A 180 -6.45 -14.54 -7.82
N SER A 181 -7.04 -13.39 -7.51
CA SER A 181 -8.20 -13.23 -6.65
C SER A 181 -9.34 -12.53 -7.40
N GLY A 182 -10.55 -12.64 -6.87
CA GLY A 182 -11.78 -12.10 -7.47
C GLY A 182 -12.68 -13.20 -8.02
N ARG A 183 -14.00 -12.96 -7.92
CA ARG A 183 -15.04 -13.92 -8.33
C ARG A 183 -14.87 -14.31 -9.79
N ASN A 184 -14.66 -15.60 -10.05
CA ASN A 184 -15.10 -16.21 -11.30
C ASN A 184 -16.62 -16.19 -11.27
N ILE A 185 -17.23 -15.17 -11.88
CA ILE A 185 -18.66 -15.22 -12.20
C ILE A 185 -18.77 -16.23 -13.35
N HIS A 186 -19.08 -17.48 -13.03
CA HIS A 186 -19.59 -18.47 -13.98
C HIS A 186 -21.11 -18.37 -14.02
#